data_AF-A0A947KZE7-F1
#
_entry.id   AF-A0A947KZE7-F1
#
_cell.length_a   1.000
_cell.length_b   1.000
_cell.length_c   1.000
_cell.angle_alpha   90.00
_cell.angle_beta   90.00
_cell.angle_gamma   90.00
#
_symmetry.space_group_name_H-M   'P 1'
#
loop_
_entity.id
_entity.type
_entity.pdbx_description
1 polymer ?
#
loop_
_entity_poly.entity_id
_entity_poly.type
_entity_poly.pdbx_seq_one_letter_code
_entity_poly.pdbx_strand_id
1 'polypeptide(L)'
;MAGSRPLLPWLIAIGSGVALWSATAVLGDRREPWDAALFWSASYPLALLLCGLCGFAFPVRPWRWAVGLITSQLLVMIGSGADLSLLPLGLVMIGLLCLPAAFAARIGASLRNRIGS
;
A
#
# COMPACT_ATOMS: atom_id res chain seq x y z
N MET A 1 -24.87 18.93 7.92
CA MET A 1 -24.63 18.04 6.76
C MET A 1 -23.47 17.14 7.11
N ALA A 2 -23.72 15.87 7.44
CA ALA A 2 -22.65 14.91 7.75
C ALA A 2 -21.84 14.68 6.47
N GLY A 3 -20.64 15.25 6.40
CA GLY A 3 -19.77 15.12 5.24
C GLY A 3 -19.45 13.65 5.01
N SER A 4 -19.96 13.10 3.90
CA SER A 4 -19.66 11.74 3.46
C SER A 4 -18.14 11.60 3.39
N ARG A 5 -17.55 10.85 4.33
CA ARG A 5 -16.12 10.52 4.28
C ARG A 5 -15.91 9.78 2.96
N PRO A 6 -15.00 10.21 2.07
CA PRO A 6 -14.80 9.52 0.80
C PRO A 6 -14.23 8.13 1.12
N LEU A 7 -15.09 7.11 1.04
CA LEU A 7 -14.75 5.69 1.23
C LEU A 7 -13.94 5.17 0.04
N LEU A 8 -14.20 5.71 -1.15
CA LEU A 8 -13.56 5.33 -2.40
C LEU A 8 -12.02 5.23 -2.33
N PRO A 9 -11.27 6.25 -1.89
CA PRO A 9 -9.81 6.17 -1.85
C PRO A 9 -9.29 5.13 -0.84
N TRP A 10 -10.06 4.84 0.22
CA TRP A 10 -9.74 3.74 1.13
C TRP A 10 -9.96 2.38 0.48
N LEU A 11 -11.08 2.20 -0.24
CA LEU A 11 -11.36 0.97 -0.98
C LEU A 11 -10.30 0.71 -2.06
N ILE A 12 -9.87 1.76 -2.77
CA ILE A 12 -8.79 1.66 -3.75
C ILE A 12 -7.48 1.27 -3.06
N ALA A 13 -7.06 2.01 -2.03
CA ALA A 13 -5.78 1.73 -1.36
C ALA A 13 -5.73 0.32 -0.76
N ILE A 14 -6.76 -0.04 0.03
CA ILE A 14 -6.84 -1.34 0.68
C ILE A 14 -6.95 -2.45 -0.36
N GLY A 15 -7.85 -2.30 -1.34
CA GLY A 15 -8.07 -3.28 -2.40
C GLY A 15 -6.83 -3.51 -3.24
N SER A 16 -6.09 -2.45 -3.58
CA SER A 16 -4.80 -2.56 -4.28
C SER A 16 -3.75 -3.30 -3.45
N GLY A 17 -3.65 -3.02 -2.15
CA GLY A 17 -2.70 -3.69 -1.27
C GLY A 17 -2.99 -5.19 -1.12
N VAL A 18 -4.28 -5.54 -0.95
CA VAL A 18 -4.74 -6.94 -0.90
C VAL A 18 -4.46 -7.64 -2.23
N ALA A 19 -4.83 -7.02 -3.35
CA ALA A 19 -4.63 -7.59 -4.68
C ALA A 19 -3.15 -7.82 -4.98
N LEU A 20 -2.29 -6.84 -4.68
CA LEU A 20 -0.84 -6.97 -4.88
C LEU A 20 -0.27 -8.09 -4.04
N TRP A 21 -0.61 -8.17 -2.75
CA TRP A 21 -0.11 -9.23 -1.88
C TRP A 21 -0.53 -10.61 -2.38
N SER A 22 -1.82 -10.82 -2.61
CA SER A 22 -2.36 -12.10 -3.06
C SER A 22 -1.81 -12.53 -4.41
N ALA A 23 -1.73 -11.60 -5.38
CA ALA A 23 -1.15 -11.90 -6.69
C ALA A 23 0.32 -12.30 -6.58
N THR A 24 1.09 -11.61 -5.73
CA THR A 24 2.51 -11.92 -5.53
C THR A 24 2.71 -13.26 -4.82
N ALA A 25 1.85 -13.59 -3.85
CA ALA A 25 1.89 -14.87 -3.15
C ALA A 25 1.68 -16.04 -4.13
N VAL A 26 0.66 -15.92 -4.99
CA VAL A 26 0.31 -16.94 -5.99
C VAL A 26 1.40 -17.06 -7.06
N LEU A 27 1.88 -15.93 -7.60
CA LEU A 27 2.88 -15.93 -8.67
C LEU A 27 4.30 -16.30 -8.18
N GLY A 28 4.62 -15.97 -6.93
CA GLY A 28 5.90 -16.25 -6.32
C GLY A 28 6.00 -17.63 -5.68
N ASP A 29 4.90 -18.39 -5.63
CA ASP A 29 4.76 -19.66 -4.89
C ASP A 29 5.28 -19.56 -3.44
N ARG A 30 4.95 -18.44 -2.78
CA ARG A 30 5.34 -18.15 -1.40
C ARG A 30 4.14 -17.71 -0.59
N ARG A 31 4.05 -18.20 0.65
CA ARG A 31 3.05 -17.72 1.62
C ARG A 31 3.32 -16.28 2.06
N GLU A 32 4.60 -15.93 2.12
CA GLU A 32 5.10 -14.62 2.47
C GLU A 32 5.71 -13.95 1.22
N PRO A 33 4.96 -13.09 0.53
CA PRO A 33 5.41 -12.45 -0.71
C PRO A 33 6.74 -11.73 -0.60
N TRP A 34 7.05 -11.11 0.54
CA TRP A 34 8.31 -10.39 0.74
C TRP A 34 9.56 -11.29 0.70
N ASP A 35 9.42 -12.60 0.81
CA ASP A 35 10.52 -13.56 0.61
C ASP A 35 10.77 -13.84 -0.88
N ALA A 36 9.82 -13.51 -1.74
CA ALA A 36 9.94 -13.70 -3.18
C ALA A 36 10.64 -12.50 -3.82
N ALA A 37 11.56 -12.75 -4.76
CA ALA A 37 12.19 -11.71 -5.56
C ALA A 37 11.17 -10.85 -6.32
N LEU A 38 10.02 -11.45 -6.69
CA LEU A 38 8.92 -10.78 -7.39
C LEU A 38 8.33 -9.61 -6.59
N PHE A 39 8.31 -9.72 -5.26
CA PHE A 39 7.80 -8.63 -4.42
C PHE A 39 8.66 -7.38 -4.56
N TRP A 40 9.98 -7.54 -4.51
CA TRP A 40 10.92 -6.43 -4.56
C TRP A 40 11.08 -5.86 -5.98
N SER A 41 11.04 -6.70 -7.00
CA SER A 41 11.25 -6.27 -8.39
C SER A 41 9.99 -5.69 -9.06
N ALA A 42 8.79 -6.13 -8.65
CA ALA A 42 7.55 -5.72 -9.29
C ALA A 42 6.51 -5.16 -8.30
N SER A 43 6.11 -5.95 -7.31
CA SER A 43 4.94 -5.62 -6.48
C SER A 43 5.13 -4.37 -5.64
N TYR A 44 6.32 -4.19 -5.06
CA TYR A 44 6.64 -3.04 -4.24
C TYR A 44 6.83 -1.76 -5.07
N PRO A 45 7.59 -1.74 -6.18
CA PRO A 45 7.58 -0.61 -7.12
C PRO A 45 6.17 -0.23 -7.59
N LEU A 46 5.32 -1.22 -7.88
CA LEU A 46 3.93 -0.99 -8.25
C LEU A 46 3.11 -0.40 -7.09
N ALA A 47 3.33 -0.85 -5.86
CA ALA A 47 2.73 -0.25 -4.67
C ALA A 47 3.10 1.23 -4.51
N LEU A 48 4.37 1.59 -4.74
CA LEU A 48 4.83 2.99 -4.71
C LEU A 48 4.14 3.83 -5.79
N LEU A 49 4.03 3.32 -7.01
CA LEU A 49 3.32 3.98 -8.11
C LEU A 49 1.84 4.20 -7.76
N LEU A 50 1.16 3.17 -7.25
CA LEU A 50 -0.25 3.28 -6.85
C LEU A 50 -0.44 4.29 -5.71
N CYS A 51 0.48 4.35 -4.75
CA CYS A 51 0.46 5.38 -3.69
C CYS A 51 0.63 6.78 -4.29
N GLY A 52 1.55 6.95 -5.24
CA GLY A 52 1.73 8.19 -6.00
C GLY A 52 0.46 8.61 -6.74
N LEU A 53 -0.16 7.70 -7.49
CA LEU A 53 -1.41 7.94 -8.21
C LEU A 53 -2.56 8.28 -7.27
N CYS A 54 -2.69 7.59 -6.12
CA CYS A 54 -3.67 7.92 -5.10
C CYS A 54 -3.42 9.31 -4.50
N GLY A 55 -2.17 9.67 -4.24
CA GLY A 55 -1.80 11.01 -3.80
C GLY A 55 -2.14 12.09 -4.83
N PHE A 56 -1.97 11.81 -6.12
CA PHE A 56 -2.34 12.71 -7.21
C PHE A 56 -3.86 12.88 -7.35
N ALA A 57 -4.62 11.80 -7.26
CA ALA A 57 -6.09 11.82 -7.36
C ALA A 57 -6.75 12.42 -6.10
N PHE A 58 -6.16 12.16 -4.92
CA PHE A 58 -6.68 12.54 -3.61
C PHE A 58 -5.59 13.24 -2.78
N PRO A 59 -5.27 14.51 -3.08
CA PRO A 59 -4.12 15.22 -2.51
C PRO A 59 -4.27 15.61 -1.03
N VAL A 60 -5.47 15.48 -0.45
CA VAL A 60 -5.72 15.81 0.96
C VAL A 60 -5.19 14.70 1.87
N ARG A 61 -4.12 14.98 2.63
CA ARG A 61 -3.45 14.03 3.54
C ARG A 61 -3.02 12.74 2.80
N PRO A 62 -2.15 12.84 1.79
CA PRO A 62 -1.87 11.75 0.85
C PRO A 62 -1.16 10.55 1.48
N TRP A 63 -0.47 10.76 2.61
CA TRP A 63 0.18 9.71 3.39
C TRP A 63 -0.80 8.62 3.87
N ARG A 64 -2.09 8.94 4.02
CA ARG A 64 -3.12 7.98 4.46
C ARG A 64 -3.28 6.82 3.49
N TRP A 65 -3.09 7.07 2.19
CA TRP A 65 -3.24 6.06 1.15
C TRP A 65 -2.11 5.04 1.20
N ALA A 66 -0.88 5.49 1.47
CA ALA A 66 0.26 4.61 1.71
C ALA A 66 0.02 3.70 2.92
N VAL A 67 -0.45 4.26 4.04
CA VAL A 67 -0.78 3.47 5.23
C VAL A 67 -1.88 2.46 4.93
N GLY A 68 -2.93 2.84 4.20
CA GLY A 68 -4.01 1.93 3.82
C GLY A 68 -3.56 0.77 2.94
N LEU A 69 -2.73 1.06 1.94
CA LEU A 69 -2.25 0.06 0.98
C LEU A 69 -1.24 -0.89 1.61
N ILE A 70 -0.24 -0.37 2.32
CA ILE A 70 0.82 -1.22 2.89
C ILE A 70 0.29 -1.99 4.11
N THR A 71 -0.51 -1.37 4.99
CA THR A 71 -1.06 -2.09 6.16
C THR A 71 -2.07 -3.16 5.77
N SER A 72 -2.78 -3.02 4.65
CA SER A 72 -3.73 -4.07 4.20
C SER A 72 -3.02 -5.38 3.84
N GLN A 73 -1.74 -5.32 3.48
CA GLN A 73 -0.92 -6.51 3.26
C GLN A 73 -0.77 -7.36 4.54
N LEU A 74 -0.66 -6.72 5.70
CA LEU A 74 -0.65 -7.41 7.00
C LEU A 74 -1.96 -8.15 7.26
N LEU A 75 -3.09 -7.55 6.87
CA LEU A 75 -4.40 -8.17 7.04
C LEU A 75 -4.51 -9.44 6.20
N VAL A 76 -3.95 -9.44 4.99
CA VAL A 76 -3.89 -10.66 4.17
C VAL A 76 -2.99 -11.70 4.82
N MET A 77 -1.83 -11.31 5.33
CA MET A 77 -0.92 -12.23 6.04
C MET A 77 -1.60 -12.90 7.24
N ILE A 78 -2.29 -12.13 8.08
CA ILE A 78 -3.02 -12.65 9.25
C ILE A 78 -4.17 -13.56 8.78
N GLY A 79 -4.90 -13.15 7.74
CA GLY A 79 -6.05 -13.89 7.21
C GLY A 79 -5.70 -15.17 6.44
N SER A 80 -4.48 -15.27 5.89
CA SER A 80 -4.02 -16.43 5.11
C SER A 80 -3.44 -17.56 5.97
N GLY A 81 -3.36 -17.37 7.29
CA GLY A 81 -2.75 -18.34 8.20
C GLY A 81 -1.22 -18.41 8.08
N ALA A 82 -0.57 -17.29 7.75
CA ALA A 82 0.89 -17.17 7.76
C ALA A 82 1.44 -17.35 9.20
N ASP A 83 2.74 -17.65 9.30
CA ASP A 83 3.38 -17.83 10.60
C ASP A 83 3.44 -16.49 11.35
N LEU A 84 2.72 -16.41 12.47
CA LEU A 84 2.66 -15.21 13.30
C LEU A 84 3.92 -15.02 14.15
N SER A 85 4.84 -15.98 14.16
CA SER A 85 6.16 -15.83 14.81
C SER A 85 6.93 -14.63 14.25
N LEU A 86 6.72 -14.29 12.97
CA LEU A 86 7.31 -13.15 12.28
C LEU A 86 6.49 -11.87 12.37
N LEU A 87 5.37 -11.86 13.09
CA LEU A 87 4.48 -10.69 13.17
C LEU A 87 5.18 -9.42 13.69
N PRO A 88 6.06 -9.47 14.72
CA PRO A 88 6.81 -8.29 15.13
C PRO A 88 7.71 -7.74 14.02
N LEU A 89 8.36 -8.63 13.27
CA LEU A 89 9.19 -8.27 12.12
C LEU A 89 8.34 -7.67 11.00
N GLY A 90 7.21 -8.31 10.67
CA GLY A 90 6.26 -7.83 9.65
C GLY A 90 5.73 -6.43 9.94
N LEU A 91 5.43 -6.11 11.21
CA LEU A 91 5.03 -4.77 11.64
C LEU A 91 6.13 -3.73 11.40
N VAL A 92 7.38 -4.05 11.77
CA VAL A 92 8.52 -3.16 11.54
C VAL A 92 8.75 -2.95 10.04
N MET A 93 8.73 -4.03 9.26
CA MET A 93 8.89 -3.99 7.81
C MET A 93 7.81 -3.12 7.15
N ILE A 94 6.54 -3.33 7.49
CA ILE A 94 5.42 -2.53 6.98
C ILE A 94 5.56 -1.06 7.36
N GLY A 95 5.99 -0.76 8.59
CA GLY A 95 6.30 0.59 9.03
C GLY A 95 7.38 1.25 8.17
N LEU A 96 8.46 0.51 7.86
CA LEU A 96 9.54 0.99 7.01
C LEU A 96 9.09 1.19 5.54
N LEU A 97 8.33 0.25 4.98
CA LEU A 97 7.80 0.32 3.61
C LEU A 97 6.77 1.45 3.45
N CYS A 98 6.08 1.83 4.52
CA CYS A 98 5.18 2.98 4.51
C CYS A 98 5.89 4.31 4.24
N LEU A 99 7.16 4.47 4.65
CA LEU A 99 7.90 5.73 4.50
C LEU A 99 8.08 6.15 3.02
N PRO A 100 8.69 5.33 2.15
CA PRO A 100 8.81 5.67 0.72
C PRO A 100 7.45 5.66 0.00
N ALA A 101 6.49 4.84 0.42
CA ALA A 101 5.13 4.87 -0.12
C ALA A 101 4.42 6.20 0.18
N ALA A 102 4.55 6.70 1.41
CA ALA A 102 4.02 8.01 1.82
C ALA A 102 4.74 9.16 1.09
N PHE A 103 6.04 9.02 0.86
CA PHE A 103 6.81 9.96 0.05
C PHE A 103 6.31 10.00 -1.40
N ALA A 104 6.11 8.84 -2.04
CA ALA A 104 5.55 8.75 -3.38
C ALA A 104 4.15 9.40 -3.47
N ALA A 105 3.27 9.12 -2.49
CA ALA A 105 1.96 9.76 -2.41
C ALA A 105 2.06 11.29 -2.26
N ARG A 106 3.05 11.78 -1.50
CA ARG A 106 3.30 13.21 -1.35
C ARG A 106 3.78 13.86 -2.66
N ILE A 107 4.63 13.19 -3.44
CA ILE A 107 5.02 13.64 -4.78
C ILE A 107 3.79 13.77 -5.68
N GLY A 108 2.94 12.74 -5.72
CA GLY A 108 1.71 12.77 -6.50
C GLY A 108 0.80 13.94 -6.13
N ALA A 109 0.59 14.16 -4.83
CA ALA A 109 -0.21 15.29 -4.35
C ALA A 109 0.40 16.65 -4.72
N SER A 110 1.72 16.79 -4.61
CA SER A 110 2.43 18.02 -4.99
C SER A 110 2.29 18.31 -6.49
N LEU A 111 2.32 17.29 -7.35
CA LEU A 111 2.14 17.46 -8.78
C LEU A 111 0.72 17.95 -9.10
N ARG A 112 -0.31 17.36 -8.46
CA ARG A 112 -1.70 17.80 -8.63
C ARG A 112 -1.90 19.26 -8.26
N ASN A 113 -1.31 19.68 -7.14
CA ASN A 113 -1.44 21.05 -6.64
C ASN A 113 -0.76 22.08 -7.56
N ARG A 114 0.30 21.70 -8.29
CA ARG A 114 0.98 22.56 -9.26
C ARG A 114 0.27 22.67 -10.61
N ILE A 115 -0.51 21.66 -10.99
CA ILE A 115 -1.31 21.68 -12.23
C ILE A 115 -2.62 22.43 -12.03
N GLY A 116 -3.18 22.39 -10.81
CA GLY A 116 -4.41 23.09 -10.46
C GLY A 116 -4.23 24.56 -10.03
N SER A 117 -3.00 25.08 -10.06
CA SER A 117 -2.62 26.48 -9.79
C SER A 117 -2.27 27.20 -11.07
#